data_AF-K9DHA8-F1
#
_entry.id   AF-K9DHA8-F1
#
_cell.length_a   1.000
_cell.length_b   1.000
_cell.length_c   1.000
_cell.angle_alpha   90.00
_cell.angle_beta   90.00
_cell.angle_gamma   90.00
#
_symmetry.space_group_name_H-M   'P 1'
#
loop_
_entity.id
_entity.type
_entity.pdbx_description
1 polymer ?
#
loop_
_entity_poly.entity_id
_entity_poly.type
_entity_poly.pdbx_seq_one_letter_code
_entity_poly.pdbx_strand_id
1 'polypeptide(L)'
;MLVESYRERARATGYSWGNDRVSHVRLKTEMEKFYGKAFLRRTDAAYREDRLSEWLKMLNDSSVTEPPLGRHLLFAHFLFRDATQFLSSIGSSSGNERTAGTERPAMKRRTGGIGTSRTSKPSIKQRIASLSRELTDRARDIPNCSIEDLWKSHYGMMKRLVSLDLEAVTLLRRKLQQLKPRPVGPARVPHKSEKDGERARSIRATAAALYASVGKPEKVTINRLAKDTGWNPTALSQYAFPETLQALEECAESNWHFYARRILWAKLAHKHAAISIARARSGVEYHRSLVLMDFFQDVDLSVSYDAETITRLLAEHGIQRDWPGPCPAREFPPAGRKYYTKS
;
A
#
# COMPACT_ATOMS: atom_id res chain seq x y z
N MET A 1 -17.36 -25.67 5.97
CA MET A 1 -16.62 -26.13 7.17
C MET A 1 -15.92 -24.97 7.90
N LEU A 2 -14.85 -24.37 7.37
CA LEU A 2 -14.14 -23.26 8.04
C LEU A 2 -15.01 -21.99 8.22
N VAL A 3 -15.78 -21.63 7.20
CA VAL A 3 -16.68 -20.46 7.20
C VAL A 3 -17.75 -20.58 8.28
N GLU A 4 -18.33 -21.77 8.46
CA GLU A 4 -19.37 -21.98 9.46
C GLU A 4 -18.80 -21.94 10.88
N SER A 5 -17.62 -22.54 11.12
CA SER A 5 -16.92 -22.43 12.41
C SER A 5 -16.64 -20.96 12.79
N TYR A 6 -16.29 -20.12 11.82
CA TYR A 6 -16.17 -18.68 12.02
C TYR A 6 -17.49 -18.00 12.37
N ARG A 7 -18.59 -18.37 11.70
CA ARG A 7 -19.92 -17.78 11.97
C ARG A 7 -20.46 -18.20 13.33
N GLU A 8 -20.37 -19.47 13.67
CA GLU A 8 -20.75 -20.00 14.99
C GLU A 8 -19.99 -19.28 16.09
N ARG A 9 -18.66 -19.16 15.95
CA ARG A 9 -17.86 -18.46 16.95
C ARG A 9 -18.18 -16.97 17.02
N ALA A 10 -18.40 -16.31 15.88
CA ALA A 10 -18.80 -14.90 15.86
C ALA A 10 -20.17 -14.68 16.54
N ARG A 11 -21.13 -15.59 16.34
CA ARG A 11 -22.42 -15.58 17.03
C ARG A 11 -22.25 -15.78 18.54
N ALA A 12 -21.49 -16.79 18.94
CA ALA A 12 -21.22 -17.10 20.34
C ALA A 12 -20.50 -15.97 21.09
N THR A 13 -19.75 -15.13 20.37
CA THR A 13 -19.01 -13.97 20.93
C THR A 13 -19.78 -12.65 20.85
N GLY A 14 -21.08 -12.69 20.52
CA GLY A 14 -21.98 -11.54 20.58
C GLY A 14 -22.05 -10.69 19.32
N TYR A 15 -21.52 -11.17 18.19
CA TYR A 15 -21.54 -10.45 16.91
C TYR A 15 -22.71 -10.85 16.01
N SER A 16 -23.80 -11.36 16.58
CA SER A 16 -25.03 -11.69 15.84
C SER A 16 -25.81 -10.45 15.40
N TRP A 17 -26.61 -10.59 14.34
CA TRP A 17 -27.55 -9.60 13.82
C TRP A 17 -28.79 -10.29 13.24
N GLY A 18 -29.96 -10.02 13.81
CA GLY A 18 -31.23 -10.61 13.37
C GLY A 18 -31.27 -12.13 13.49
N ASN A 19 -32.03 -12.78 12.58
CA ASN A 19 -32.19 -14.24 12.51
C ASN A 19 -30.89 -14.94 12.05
N ASP A 20 -29.97 -15.14 12.99
CA ASP A 20 -28.75 -15.96 12.85
C ASP A 20 -27.66 -15.46 11.88
N ARG A 21 -27.71 -14.19 11.46
CA ARG A 21 -26.64 -13.60 10.64
C ARG A 21 -25.54 -13.00 11.52
N VAL A 22 -24.35 -12.86 10.94
CA VAL A 22 -23.22 -12.19 11.59
C VAL A 22 -23.18 -10.72 11.17
N SER A 23 -23.02 -9.82 12.14
CA SER A 23 -22.89 -8.39 11.89
C SER A 23 -21.49 -8.04 11.37
N HIS A 24 -21.35 -7.86 10.05
CA HIS A 24 -20.08 -7.46 9.45
C HIS A 24 -19.62 -6.07 9.92
N VAL A 25 -20.57 -5.15 10.16
CA VAL A 25 -20.28 -3.81 10.67
C VAL A 25 -19.69 -3.88 12.08
N ARG A 26 -20.31 -4.63 12.99
CA ARG A 26 -19.80 -4.79 14.37
C ARG A 26 -18.46 -5.51 14.39
N LEU A 27 -18.33 -6.62 13.65
CA LEU A 27 -17.05 -7.34 13.55
C LEU A 27 -15.91 -6.44 13.07
N LYS A 28 -16.15 -5.66 12.02
CA LYS A 28 -15.17 -4.71 11.51
C LYS A 28 -14.76 -3.72 12.61
N THR A 29 -15.73 -3.05 13.24
CA THR A 29 -15.47 -2.05 14.29
C THR A 29 -14.68 -2.64 15.44
N GLU A 30 -15.02 -3.85 15.89
CA GLU A 30 -14.35 -4.50 17.01
C GLU A 30 -12.95 -5.03 16.64
N MET A 31 -12.76 -5.50 15.40
CA MET A 31 -11.43 -5.82 14.89
C MET A 31 -10.54 -4.58 14.77
N GLU A 32 -11.09 -3.45 14.36
CA GLU A 32 -10.37 -2.17 14.31
C GLU A 32 -9.96 -1.69 15.69
N LYS A 33 -10.84 -1.83 16.69
CA LYS A 33 -10.51 -1.55 18.10
C LYS A 33 -9.44 -2.51 18.62
N PHE A 34 -9.54 -3.80 18.30
CA PHE A 34 -8.64 -4.82 18.82
C PHE A 34 -7.21 -4.72 18.23
N TYR A 35 -7.09 -4.58 16.92
CA TYR A 35 -5.77 -4.56 16.25
C TYR A 35 -5.22 -3.17 15.94
N GLY A 36 -6.10 -2.16 15.87
CA GLY A 36 -5.77 -0.84 15.36
C GLY A 36 -5.74 -0.76 13.82
N LYS A 37 -6.27 0.34 13.29
CA LYS A 37 -6.35 0.61 11.83
C LYS A 37 -4.99 0.55 11.14
N ALA A 38 -3.93 1.06 11.80
CA ALA A 38 -2.58 1.09 11.25
C ALA A 38 -2.00 -0.31 11.01
N PHE A 39 -2.24 -1.25 11.94
CA PHE A 39 -1.80 -2.64 11.79
C PHE A 39 -2.56 -3.34 10.67
N LEU A 40 -3.89 -3.22 10.65
CA LEU A 40 -4.73 -3.85 9.63
C LEU A 40 -4.36 -3.38 8.21
N ARG A 41 -4.09 -2.08 8.01
CA ARG A 41 -3.61 -1.52 6.73
C ARG A 41 -2.24 -2.07 6.30
N ARG A 42 -1.39 -2.44 7.26
CA ARG A 42 -0.07 -3.03 6.96
C ARG A 42 -0.20 -4.50 6.55
N THR A 43 -1.10 -5.23 7.22
CA THR A 43 -1.17 -6.69 7.19
C THR A 43 -2.09 -7.25 6.10
N ASP A 44 -3.19 -6.55 5.75
CA ASP A 44 -4.15 -6.96 4.72
C ASP A 44 -4.30 -5.91 3.60
N ALA A 45 -4.16 -6.36 2.35
CA ALA A 45 -4.22 -5.48 1.19
C ALA A 45 -5.63 -4.96 0.88
N ALA A 46 -6.68 -5.76 1.12
CA ALA A 46 -8.05 -5.29 0.92
C ALA A 46 -8.42 -4.23 1.96
N TYR A 47 -7.97 -4.39 3.20
CA TYR A 47 -8.12 -3.35 4.22
C TYR A 47 -7.32 -2.09 3.90
N ARG A 48 -6.08 -2.24 3.40
CA ARG A 48 -5.25 -1.10 2.95
C ARG A 48 -5.87 -0.30 1.80
N GLU A 49 -6.48 -1.01 0.86
CA GLU A 49 -7.09 -0.46 -0.36
C GLU A 49 -8.57 -0.09 -0.16
N ASP A 50 -9.04 -0.11 1.09
CA ASP A 50 -10.41 0.22 1.49
C ASP A 50 -11.49 -0.60 0.77
N ARG A 51 -11.14 -1.83 0.34
CA ARG A 51 -12.05 -2.82 -0.24
C ARG A 51 -12.81 -3.56 0.86
N LEU A 52 -13.45 -2.79 1.74
CA LEU A 52 -14.02 -3.29 2.99
C LEU A 52 -15.31 -4.10 2.78
N SER A 53 -16.05 -3.84 1.70
CA SER A 53 -17.18 -4.68 1.27
C SER A 53 -16.75 -6.10 0.90
N GLU A 54 -15.50 -6.29 0.48
CA GLU A 54 -14.90 -7.59 0.13
C GLU A 54 -14.17 -8.24 1.31
N TRP A 55 -13.91 -7.47 2.37
CA TRP A 55 -12.98 -7.88 3.43
C TRP A 55 -13.55 -9.04 4.25
N LEU A 56 -14.83 -8.95 4.67
CA LEU A 56 -15.50 -10.01 5.41
C LEU A 56 -16.33 -10.96 4.52
N LYS A 57 -16.17 -10.93 3.19
CA LYS A 57 -16.88 -11.86 2.29
C LYS A 57 -16.57 -13.32 2.52
N MET A 58 -15.47 -13.63 3.20
CA MET A 58 -15.14 -14.99 3.63
C MET A 58 -16.14 -15.61 4.60
N LEU A 59 -17.03 -14.79 5.18
CA LEU A 59 -18.15 -15.24 5.98
C LEU A 59 -19.36 -15.64 5.13
N ASN A 60 -19.28 -15.56 3.79
CA ASN A 60 -20.34 -15.96 2.88
C ASN A 60 -19.92 -17.23 2.12
N ASP A 61 -20.74 -18.28 2.18
CA ASP A 61 -20.46 -19.55 1.49
C ASP A 61 -20.52 -19.43 -0.03
N SER A 62 -21.21 -18.39 -0.53
CA SER A 62 -21.34 -18.09 -1.96
C SER A 62 -20.15 -17.32 -2.54
N SER A 63 -19.10 -17.05 -1.77
CA SER A 63 -17.91 -16.35 -2.28
C SER A 63 -17.00 -17.31 -3.06
N VAL A 64 -16.87 -17.06 -4.38
CA VAL A 64 -16.12 -17.90 -5.34
C VAL A 64 -14.60 -17.85 -5.12
N THR A 65 -14.10 -16.99 -4.22
CA THR A 65 -12.67 -16.74 -4.04
C THR A 65 -12.23 -17.03 -2.61
N GLU A 66 -11.33 -18.00 -2.45
CA GLU A 66 -10.67 -18.25 -1.16
C GLU A 66 -9.93 -16.97 -0.71
N PRO A 67 -10.21 -16.47 0.50
CA PRO A 67 -9.55 -15.28 1.03
C PRO A 67 -8.04 -15.50 1.19
N PRO A 68 -7.22 -14.43 1.13
CA PRO A 68 -5.80 -14.57 1.43
C PRO A 68 -5.58 -15.13 2.84
N LEU A 69 -4.66 -16.08 2.99
CA LEU A 69 -4.32 -16.72 4.28
C LEU A 69 -4.17 -15.74 5.46
N GLY A 70 -3.51 -14.59 5.23
CA GLY A 70 -3.33 -13.58 6.28
C GLY A 70 -4.66 -13.05 6.86
N ARG A 71 -5.73 -13.02 6.06
CA ARG A 71 -7.06 -12.62 6.50
C ARG A 71 -7.72 -13.69 7.35
N HIS A 72 -7.57 -14.95 6.98
CA HIS A 72 -8.00 -16.07 7.81
C HIS A 72 -7.31 -16.04 9.17
N LEU A 73 -5.99 -15.82 9.20
CA LEU A 73 -5.24 -15.74 10.45
C LEU A 73 -5.69 -14.57 11.33
N LEU A 74 -5.89 -13.38 10.75
CA LEU A 74 -6.41 -12.23 11.49
C LEU A 74 -7.76 -12.51 12.13
N PHE A 75 -8.63 -13.22 11.41
CA PHE A 75 -9.99 -13.48 11.85
C PHE A 75 -10.08 -14.64 12.83
N ALA A 76 -9.33 -15.72 12.59
CA ALA A 76 -9.17 -16.83 13.51
C ALA A 76 -8.60 -16.33 14.85
N HIS A 77 -7.52 -15.56 14.82
CA HIS A 77 -6.96 -14.99 16.04
C HIS A 77 -7.95 -14.03 16.73
N PHE A 78 -8.73 -13.25 15.97
CA PHE A 78 -9.72 -12.36 16.57
C PHE A 78 -10.85 -13.12 17.28
N LEU A 79 -11.39 -14.17 16.66
CA LEU A 79 -12.56 -14.89 17.18
C LEU A 79 -12.21 -15.95 18.22
N PHE A 80 -11.08 -16.63 18.05
CA PHE A 80 -10.70 -17.75 18.91
C PHE A 80 -9.65 -17.36 19.92
N ARG A 81 -8.86 -16.30 19.68
CA ARG A 81 -7.74 -15.83 20.53
C ARG A 81 -6.58 -16.82 20.68
N ASP A 82 -6.86 -18.11 20.57
CA ASP A 82 -5.95 -19.20 20.76
C ASP A 82 -6.04 -20.23 19.62
N ALA A 83 -4.89 -20.78 19.24
CA ALA A 83 -4.77 -21.72 18.13
C ALA A 83 -5.36 -23.10 18.46
N THR A 84 -5.26 -23.55 19.72
CA THR A 84 -5.85 -24.83 20.14
C THR A 84 -7.38 -24.75 20.10
N GLN A 85 -7.95 -23.64 20.57
CA GLN A 85 -9.41 -23.42 20.51
C GLN A 85 -9.93 -23.38 19.07
N PHE A 86 -9.18 -22.75 18.16
CA PHE A 86 -9.49 -22.75 16.73
C PHE A 86 -9.42 -24.15 16.10
N LEU A 87 -8.36 -24.92 16.39
CA LEU A 87 -8.20 -26.26 15.83
C LEU A 87 -9.28 -27.22 16.35
N SER A 88 -9.64 -27.13 17.63
CA SER A 88 -10.74 -27.91 18.20
C SER A 88 -12.09 -27.60 17.53
N SER A 89 -12.38 -26.33 17.24
CA SER A 89 -13.66 -25.96 16.61
C SER A 89 -13.79 -26.43 15.15
N ILE A 90 -12.67 -26.66 14.47
CA ILE A 90 -12.65 -27.22 13.11
C ILE A 90 -12.67 -28.76 13.15
N GLY A 91 -12.00 -29.36 14.14
CA GLY A 91 -11.95 -30.83 14.31
C GLY A 91 -13.27 -31.45 14.76
N SER A 92 -14.04 -30.77 15.61
CA SER A 92 -15.33 -31.26 16.12
C SER A 92 -16.43 -31.35 15.06
N SER A 93 -16.34 -30.57 13.97
CA SER A 93 -17.29 -30.63 12.84
C SER A 93 -16.99 -31.77 11.85
N SER A 94 -15.93 -32.55 12.07
CA SER A 94 -15.51 -33.63 11.15
C SER A 94 -16.21 -34.98 11.39
N GLY A 95 -17.13 -35.06 12.35
CA GLY A 95 -17.79 -36.30 12.76
C GLY A 95 -19.07 -36.68 12.00
N ASN A 96 -19.73 -35.74 11.33
CA ASN A 96 -21.01 -35.99 10.65
C ASN A 96 -21.05 -35.23 9.32
N GLU A 97 -20.55 -35.86 8.25
CA GLU A 97 -21.00 -35.70 6.84
C GLU A 97 -20.00 -36.42 5.92
N ARG A 98 -20.14 -37.75 5.87
CA ARG A 98 -19.74 -38.53 4.68
C ARG A 98 -20.96 -38.63 3.80
N THR A 99 -21.04 -37.80 2.76
CA THR A 99 -21.93 -38.06 1.62
C THR A 99 -21.37 -37.51 0.32
N ALA A 100 -21.12 -38.48 -0.57
CA ALA A 100 -21.27 -38.48 -2.02
C ALA A 100 -20.50 -37.47 -2.88
N GLY A 101 -19.84 -38.03 -3.90
CA GLY A 101 -19.01 -37.32 -4.85
C GLY A 101 -19.78 -36.33 -5.72
N THR A 102 -19.07 -35.31 -6.17
CA THR A 102 -19.38 -34.64 -7.43
C THR A 102 -18.05 -34.29 -8.10
N GLU A 103 -17.89 -34.80 -9.31
CA GLU A 103 -16.70 -34.70 -10.13
C GLU A 103 -16.33 -33.23 -10.38
N ARG A 104 -15.04 -32.90 -10.29
CA ARG A 104 -14.50 -31.59 -10.67
C ARG A 104 -14.26 -31.57 -12.19
N PRO A 105 -14.78 -30.59 -12.94
CA PRO A 105 -14.37 -30.41 -14.34
C PRO A 105 -12.95 -29.85 -14.39
N ALA A 106 -12.07 -30.52 -15.13
CA ALA A 106 -10.71 -30.07 -15.42
C ALA A 106 -10.75 -28.85 -16.36
N MET A 107 -10.52 -27.65 -15.83
CA MET A 107 -10.43 -26.44 -16.66
C MET A 107 -9.02 -26.30 -17.25
N LYS A 108 -8.92 -26.58 -18.55
CA LYS A 108 -7.71 -26.40 -19.39
C LYS A 108 -7.25 -24.93 -19.36
N ARG A 109 -6.04 -24.68 -18.85
CA ARG A 109 -5.35 -23.39 -19.02
C ARG A 109 -4.84 -23.26 -20.46
N ARG A 110 -5.46 -22.36 -21.23
CA ARG A 110 -4.93 -21.89 -22.52
C ARG A 110 -3.71 -21.00 -22.29
N THR A 111 -2.57 -21.44 -22.79
CA THR A 111 -1.34 -20.66 -22.98
C THR A 111 -1.49 -19.74 -24.19
N GLY A 112 -1.65 -18.44 -23.95
CA GLY A 112 -1.41 -17.38 -24.94
C GLY A 112 -0.13 -16.65 -24.57
N GLY A 113 0.98 -16.97 -25.24
CA GLY A 113 2.25 -16.30 -25.08
C GLY A 113 2.53 -15.40 -26.28
N ILE A 114 2.59 -14.09 -26.06
CA ILE A 114 3.32 -13.15 -26.92
C ILE A 114 4.53 -12.70 -26.11
N GLY A 115 5.71 -12.93 -26.69
CA GLY A 115 6.99 -12.96 -25.99
C GLY A 115 7.53 -11.59 -25.59
N THR A 116 8.30 -11.61 -24.50
CA THR A 116 9.42 -10.70 -24.23
C THR A 116 10.43 -11.44 -23.32
N SER A 117 11.72 -11.20 -23.56
CA SER A 117 12.95 -11.78 -23.00
C SER A 117 12.84 -12.71 -21.77
N ARG A 118 13.27 -13.97 -21.95
CA ARG A 118 13.49 -14.95 -20.87
C ARG A 118 14.75 -14.59 -20.05
N THR A 119 14.59 -13.77 -19.02
CA THR A 119 15.37 -14.00 -17.78
C THR A 119 14.75 -15.21 -17.10
N SER A 120 15.47 -16.33 -17.01
CA SER A 120 14.97 -17.55 -16.34
C SER A 120 14.54 -17.22 -14.92
N LYS A 121 13.23 -17.26 -14.64
CA LYS A 121 12.73 -17.01 -13.28
C LYS A 121 13.37 -18.03 -12.33
N PRO A 122 13.88 -17.61 -11.16
CA PRO A 122 14.52 -18.52 -10.23
C PRO A 122 13.54 -19.59 -9.76
N SER A 123 14.05 -20.81 -9.57
CA SER A 123 13.26 -21.94 -9.08
C SER A 123 12.70 -21.66 -7.69
N ILE A 124 11.62 -22.36 -7.29
CA ILE A 124 11.02 -22.22 -5.96
C ILE A 124 12.08 -22.46 -4.86
N LYS A 125 12.95 -23.47 -5.04
CA LYS A 125 14.06 -23.76 -4.13
C LYS A 125 15.04 -22.59 -4.01
N GLN A 126 15.41 -21.95 -5.12
CA GLN A 126 16.28 -20.77 -5.11
C GLN A 126 15.62 -19.57 -4.41
N ARG A 127 14.31 -19.37 -4.61
CA ARG A 127 13.54 -18.30 -3.95
C ARG A 127 13.45 -18.51 -2.44
N ILE A 128 13.20 -19.74 -1.98
CA ILE A 128 13.21 -20.11 -0.56
C ILE A 128 14.59 -19.88 0.03
N ALA A 129 15.66 -20.34 -0.65
CA ALA A 129 17.03 -20.17 -0.18
C ALA A 129 17.44 -18.68 -0.06
N SER A 130 17.07 -17.87 -1.06
CA SER A 130 17.33 -16.42 -1.06
C SER A 130 16.59 -15.71 0.08
N LEU A 131 15.28 -15.97 0.22
CA LEU A 131 14.47 -15.36 1.30
C LEU A 131 14.96 -15.80 2.68
N SER A 132 15.29 -17.09 2.83
CA SER A 132 15.84 -17.61 4.09
C SER A 132 17.16 -16.95 4.44
N ARG A 133 18.05 -16.75 3.46
CA ARG A 133 19.34 -16.07 3.67
C ARG A 133 19.15 -14.62 4.07
N GLU A 134 18.25 -13.90 3.40
CA GLU A 134 17.95 -12.51 3.72
C GLU A 134 17.38 -12.36 5.13
N LEU A 135 16.39 -13.19 5.51
CA LEU A 135 15.84 -13.23 6.86
C LEU A 135 16.89 -13.58 7.92
N THR A 136 17.77 -14.53 7.60
CA THR A 136 18.89 -14.92 8.49
C THR A 136 19.86 -13.76 8.69
N ASP A 137 20.17 -12.98 7.65
CA ASP A 137 21.11 -11.87 7.78
C ASP A 137 20.49 -10.71 8.57
N ARG A 138 19.19 -10.42 8.36
CA ARG A 138 18.44 -9.43 9.17
C ARG A 138 18.32 -9.84 10.63
N ALA A 139 18.15 -11.14 10.89
CA ALA A 139 18.10 -11.65 12.26
C ALA A 139 19.40 -11.39 13.04
N ARG A 140 20.55 -11.29 12.37
CA ARG A 140 21.83 -10.99 13.04
C ARG A 140 21.89 -9.59 13.64
N ASP A 141 21.07 -8.66 13.12
CA ASP A 141 21.00 -7.28 13.60
C ASP A 141 20.05 -7.15 14.82
N ILE A 142 19.33 -8.23 15.18
CA ILE A 142 18.41 -8.27 16.32
C ILE A 142 19.02 -9.17 17.41
N PRO A 143 19.35 -8.65 18.59
CA PRO A 143 19.84 -9.48 19.70
C PRO A 143 18.84 -10.57 20.08
N ASN A 144 19.29 -11.83 20.18
CA ASN A 144 18.48 -12.99 20.52
C ASN A 144 17.20 -13.13 19.67
N CYS A 145 17.30 -12.80 18.37
CA CYS A 145 16.17 -12.77 17.44
C CYS A 145 15.36 -14.07 17.43
N SER A 146 14.07 -13.98 17.77
CA SER A 146 13.12 -15.07 17.65
C SER A 146 12.37 -15.05 16.31
N ILE A 147 11.63 -16.12 16.00
CA ILE A 147 10.75 -16.15 14.82
C ILE A 147 9.67 -15.07 14.93
N GLU A 148 9.18 -14.84 16.13
CA GLU A 148 8.15 -13.85 16.45
C GLU A 148 8.68 -12.43 16.21
N ASP A 149 9.95 -12.16 16.49
CA ASP A 149 10.59 -10.88 16.18
C ASP A 149 10.67 -10.63 14.67
N LEU A 150 11.02 -11.66 13.88
CA LEU A 150 11.00 -11.56 12.41
C LEU A 150 9.60 -11.36 11.85
N TRP A 151 8.57 -11.93 12.46
CA TRP A 151 7.19 -11.65 12.08
C TRP A 151 6.80 -10.20 12.36
N LYS A 152 7.28 -9.61 13.46
CA LYS A 152 7.04 -8.20 13.81
C LYS A 152 7.79 -7.23 12.89
N SER A 153 9.07 -7.46 12.64
CA SER A 153 9.94 -6.52 11.89
C SER A 153 9.92 -6.77 10.37
N HIS A 154 9.69 -8.01 9.94
CA HIS A 154 9.84 -8.45 8.55
C HIS A 154 8.66 -9.32 8.04
N TYR A 155 7.42 -8.98 8.47
CA TYR A 155 6.17 -9.68 8.11
C TYR A 155 6.07 -10.09 6.63
N GLY A 156 6.37 -9.17 5.71
CA GLY A 156 6.23 -9.43 4.27
C GLY A 156 7.14 -10.56 3.76
N MET A 157 8.35 -10.67 4.30
CA MET A 157 9.30 -11.73 3.97
C MET A 157 8.87 -13.06 4.58
N MET A 158 8.45 -13.05 5.85
CA MET A 158 7.94 -14.24 6.53
C MET A 158 6.67 -14.79 5.84
N LYS A 159 5.73 -13.92 5.47
CA LYS A 159 4.54 -14.29 4.69
C LYS A 159 4.90 -14.93 3.36
N ARG A 160 5.89 -14.37 2.65
CA ARG A 160 6.37 -14.94 1.38
C ARG A 160 7.01 -16.31 1.60
N LEU A 161 7.78 -16.48 2.66
CA LEU A 161 8.40 -17.76 2.99
C LEU A 161 7.35 -18.85 3.23
N VAL A 162 6.37 -18.59 4.10
CA VAL A 162 5.24 -19.50 4.37
C VAL A 162 4.45 -19.84 3.10
N SER A 163 4.24 -18.86 2.23
CA SER A 163 3.51 -19.10 0.97
C SER A 163 4.25 -20.00 -0.02
N LEU A 164 5.57 -20.17 0.14
CA LEU A 164 6.39 -21.04 -0.69
C LEU A 164 6.55 -22.43 -0.08
N ASP A 165 6.76 -22.51 1.23
CA ASP A 165 6.93 -23.76 1.98
C ASP A 165 6.76 -23.51 3.49
N LEU A 166 5.88 -24.27 4.14
CA LEU A 166 5.68 -24.18 5.59
C LEU A 166 6.91 -24.68 6.36
N GLU A 167 7.58 -25.72 5.87
CA GLU A 167 8.75 -26.32 6.51
C GLU A 167 9.97 -25.39 6.51
N ALA A 168 9.99 -24.42 5.58
CA ALA A 168 11.02 -23.40 5.54
C ALA A 168 11.03 -22.52 6.81
N VAL A 169 9.89 -22.34 7.49
CA VAL A 169 9.83 -21.63 8.79
C VAL A 169 10.45 -22.45 9.90
N THR A 170 10.21 -23.76 9.93
CA THR A 170 10.83 -24.68 10.90
C THR A 170 12.35 -24.69 10.73
N LEU A 171 12.84 -24.74 9.49
CA LEU A 171 14.26 -24.66 9.17
C LEU A 171 14.86 -23.31 9.56
N LEU A 172 14.15 -22.20 9.32
CA LEU A 172 14.57 -20.87 9.75
C LEU A 172 14.70 -20.80 11.27
N ARG A 173 13.73 -21.35 12.01
CA ARG A 173 13.75 -21.37 13.49
C ARG A 173 14.99 -22.08 14.02
N ARG A 174 15.35 -23.24 13.45
CA ARG A 174 16.60 -23.95 13.81
C ARG A 174 17.86 -23.13 13.49
N LYS A 175 17.88 -22.42 12.36
CA LYS A 175 19.01 -21.55 12.00
C LYS A 175 19.17 -20.38 12.96
N LEU A 176 18.07 -19.79 13.43
CA LEU A 176 18.10 -18.69 14.39
C LEU A 176 18.72 -19.11 15.73
N GLN A 177 18.44 -20.34 16.20
CA GLN A 177 19.04 -20.88 17.43
C GLN A 177 20.57 -21.03 17.36
N GLN A 178 21.10 -21.22 16.15
CA GLN A 178 22.54 -21.37 15.91
C GLN A 178 23.21 -20.06 15.48
N LEU A 179 22.42 -18.99 15.34
CA LEU A 179 22.87 -17.72 14.81
C LEU A 179 23.63 -16.96 15.89
N LYS A 180 24.89 -16.63 15.62
CA LYS A 180 25.60 -15.65 16.44
C LYS A 180 25.13 -14.25 16.03
N PRO A 181 24.74 -13.39 17.00
CA PRO A 181 24.48 -11.98 16.72
C PRO A 181 25.67 -11.35 16.02
N ARG A 182 25.42 -10.42 15.10
CA ARG A 182 26.51 -9.66 14.49
C ARG A 182 27.22 -8.89 15.62
N PRO A 183 28.56 -8.97 15.72
CA PRO A 183 29.29 -8.16 16.69
C PRO A 183 28.88 -6.70 16.49
N VAL A 184 28.37 -6.08 17.55
CA VAL A 184 28.07 -4.65 17.53
C VAL A 184 29.44 -3.97 17.43
N GLY A 185 29.85 -3.66 16.20
CA GLY A 185 31.00 -2.80 15.98
C GLY A 185 30.77 -1.47 16.71
N PRO A 186 31.83 -0.73 17.06
CA PRO A 186 31.68 0.58 17.69
C PRO A 186 30.66 1.36 16.87
N ALA A 187 29.62 1.86 17.55
CA ALA A 187 28.54 2.60 16.93
C ALA A 187 29.18 3.65 16.02
N ARG A 188 29.13 3.42 14.70
CA ARG A 188 29.71 4.37 13.75
C ARG A 188 28.94 5.66 13.99
N VAL A 189 29.62 6.65 14.56
CA VAL A 189 29.07 7.99 14.70
C VAL A 189 28.56 8.36 13.31
N PRO A 190 27.26 8.67 13.17
CA PRO A 190 26.66 8.89 11.87
C PRO A 190 27.38 10.05 11.18
N HIS A 191 28.28 9.72 10.25
CA HIS A 191 29.07 10.71 9.53
C HIS A 191 28.17 11.31 8.44
N LYS A 192 27.84 12.59 8.60
CA LYS A 192 27.17 13.38 7.57
C LYS A 192 28.06 13.46 6.34
N SER A 193 27.56 13.09 5.17
CA SER A 193 28.35 13.17 3.94
C SER A 193 28.65 14.63 3.61
N GLU A 194 29.88 14.93 3.21
CA GLU A 194 30.28 16.26 2.70
C GLU A 194 29.43 16.70 1.49
N LYS A 195 28.87 15.73 0.75
CA LYS A 195 28.02 15.97 -0.42
C LYS A 195 26.55 16.23 -0.08
N ASP A 196 26.14 16.15 1.19
CA ASP A 196 24.74 16.28 1.59
C ASP A 196 24.15 17.65 1.19
N GLY A 197 24.85 18.74 1.50
CA GLY A 197 24.39 20.08 1.17
C GLY A 197 24.38 20.36 -0.34
N GLU A 198 25.38 19.88 -1.09
CA GLU A 198 25.42 19.97 -2.56
C GLU A 198 24.21 19.26 -3.19
N ARG A 199 23.90 18.07 -2.68
CA ARG A 199 22.76 17.27 -3.16
C ARG A 199 21.43 17.90 -2.81
N ALA A 200 21.27 18.41 -1.59
CA ALA A 200 20.07 19.13 -1.19
C ALA A 200 19.80 20.34 -2.11
N ARG A 201 20.85 21.07 -2.49
CA ARG A 201 20.75 22.16 -3.49
C ARG A 201 20.35 21.66 -4.88
N SER A 202 20.95 20.57 -5.35
CA SER A 202 20.60 19.96 -6.64
C SER A 202 19.12 19.57 -6.69
N ILE A 203 18.58 18.93 -5.64
CA ILE A 203 17.15 18.58 -5.54
C ILE A 203 16.27 19.83 -5.63
N ARG A 204 16.59 20.88 -4.86
CA ARG A 204 15.82 22.12 -4.87
C ARG A 204 15.84 22.80 -6.24
N ALA A 205 16.99 22.81 -6.91
CA ALA A 205 17.11 23.35 -8.27
C ALA A 205 16.29 22.55 -9.29
N THR A 206 16.37 21.21 -9.26
CA THR A 206 15.55 20.34 -10.12
C THR A 206 14.06 20.53 -9.85
N ALA A 207 13.65 20.61 -8.58
CA ALA A 207 12.26 20.86 -8.23
C ALA A 207 11.78 22.21 -8.76
N ALA A 208 12.57 23.28 -8.58
CA ALA A 208 12.27 24.61 -9.10
C ALA A 208 12.05 24.59 -10.62
N ALA A 209 12.94 23.92 -11.37
CA ALA A 209 12.79 23.77 -12.82
C ALA A 209 11.52 23.01 -13.23
N LEU A 210 11.13 21.97 -12.48
CA LEU A 210 9.89 21.22 -12.72
C LEU A 210 8.63 22.05 -12.42
N TYR A 211 8.67 22.90 -11.40
CA TYR A 211 7.55 23.80 -11.06
C TYR A 211 7.45 24.97 -12.03
N ALA A 212 8.57 25.46 -12.55
CA ALA A 212 8.66 26.56 -13.52
C ALA A 212 8.28 26.15 -14.98
N SER A 213 7.82 24.92 -15.20
CA SER A 213 7.49 24.45 -16.54
C SER A 213 6.15 25.04 -17.03
N VAL A 214 6.18 25.72 -18.18
CA VAL A 214 5.01 26.25 -18.89
C VAL A 214 4.17 25.13 -19.54
N GLY A 215 4.77 23.95 -19.71
CA GLY A 215 4.11 22.77 -20.26
C GLY A 215 3.04 22.20 -19.33
N LYS A 216 2.40 21.10 -19.76
CA LYS A 216 1.42 20.40 -18.92
C LYS A 216 2.11 19.91 -17.64
N PRO A 217 1.61 20.28 -16.44
CA PRO A 217 2.24 19.88 -15.18
C PRO A 217 2.35 18.36 -15.04
N GLU A 218 3.57 17.93 -14.72
CA GLU A 218 3.91 16.57 -14.27
C GLU A 218 4.05 16.52 -12.76
N LYS A 219 3.74 15.36 -12.17
CA LYS A 219 3.73 15.23 -10.71
C LYS A 219 5.16 15.17 -10.15
N VAL A 220 5.46 16.07 -9.22
CA VAL A 220 6.74 16.12 -8.51
C VAL A 220 6.70 15.19 -7.30
N THR A 221 7.29 14.01 -7.43
CA THR A 221 7.36 13.02 -6.35
C THR A 221 8.80 12.82 -5.90
N ILE A 222 9.00 12.33 -4.67
CA ILE A 222 10.33 11.92 -4.17
C ILE A 222 11.05 11.01 -5.18
N ASN A 223 10.34 10.02 -5.74
CA ASN A 223 10.92 9.10 -6.73
C ASN A 223 11.32 9.81 -8.03
N ARG A 224 10.54 10.80 -8.48
CA ARG A 224 10.85 11.58 -9.68
C ARG A 224 12.07 12.46 -9.44
N LEU A 225 12.08 13.20 -8.34
CA LEU A 225 13.22 14.03 -7.95
C LEU A 225 14.50 13.20 -7.81
N ALA A 226 14.42 12.05 -7.12
CA ALA A 226 15.54 11.12 -7.01
C ALA A 226 16.00 10.64 -8.39
N LYS A 227 15.10 10.24 -9.29
CA LYS A 227 15.46 9.78 -10.63
C LYS A 227 16.12 10.87 -11.47
N ASP A 228 15.56 12.07 -11.49
CA ASP A 228 16.05 13.19 -12.31
C ASP A 228 17.39 13.73 -11.80
N THR A 229 17.68 13.54 -10.51
CA THR A 229 18.99 13.85 -9.90
C THR A 229 19.96 12.66 -9.92
N GLY A 230 19.55 11.48 -10.43
CA GLY A 230 20.41 10.30 -10.64
C GLY A 230 20.54 9.34 -9.46
N TRP A 231 19.59 9.31 -8.51
CA TRP A 231 19.67 8.57 -7.26
C TRP A 231 18.63 7.47 -7.09
N ASN A 232 19.01 6.47 -6.29
CA ASN A 232 18.11 5.45 -5.77
C ASN A 232 17.60 5.86 -4.37
N PRO A 233 16.29 6.10 -4.17
CA PRO A 233 15.69 6.47 -2.88
C PRO A 233 16.03 5.52 -1.73
N THR A 234 16.26 4.23 -2.02
CA THR A 234 16.57 3.21 -1.01
C THR A 234 18.02 3.22 -0.51
N ALA A 235 18.90 3.99 -1.17
CA ALA A 235 20.31 4.09 -0.80
C ALA A 235 20.63 5.27 0.14
N LEU A 236 19.65 6.15 0.39
CA LEU A 236 19.84 7.32 1.26
C LEU A 236 19.68 6.91 2.73
N SER A 237 20.80 6.88 3.44
CA SER A 237 20.80 6.75 4.90
C SER A 237 20.43 8.09 5.53
N GLN A 238 19.44 8.08 6.42
CA GLN A 238 19.02 9.27 7.20
C GLN A 238 20.16 9.93 7.97
N TYR A 239 21.15 9.13 8.33
CA TYR A 239 22.32 9.57 9.08
C TYR A 239 23.38 10.25 8.20
N ALA A 240 23.50 9.85 6.94
CA ALA A 240 24.53 10.36 6.05
C ALA A 240 24.03 11.54 5.21
N PHE A 241 22.71 11.64 4.98
CA PHE A 241 22.11 12.62 4.08
C PHE A 241 20.84 13.29 4.64
N PRO A 242 20.88 13.86 5.87
CA PRO A 242 19.71 14.49 6.47
C PRO A 242 19.16 15.67 5.65
N GLU A 243 20.02 16.54 5.10
CA GLU A 243 19.55 17.69 4.32
C GLU A 243 18.94 17.28 2.98
N THR A 244 19.53 16.27 2.33
CA THR A 244 19.00 15.71 1.08
C THR A 244 17.60 15.13 1.28
N LEU A 245 17.38 14.38 2.36
CA LEU A 245 16.07 13.80 2.66
C LEU A 245 15.04 14.89 2.97
N GLN A 246 15.43 15.89 3.77
CA GLN A 246 14.57 17.04 4.04
C GLN A 246 14.18 17.76 2.75
N ALA A 247 15.14 18.02 1.85
CA ALA A 247 14.86 18.67 0.57
C ALA A 247 13.91 17.84 -0.32
N LEU A 248 14.01 16.49 -0.30
CA LEU A 248 13.08 15.62 -1.03
C LEU A 248 11.65 15.74 -0.51
N GLU A 249 11.47 15.79 0.81
CA GLU A 249 10.16 15.92 1.45
C GLU A 249 9.55 17.31 1.21
N GLU A 250 10.33 18.38 1.38
CA GLU A 250 9.91 19.77 1.16
C GLU A 250 9.52 20.09 -0.29
N CYS A 251 10.15 19.39 -1.25
CA CYS A 251 9.93 19.62 -2.68
C CYS A 251 8.87 18.69 -3.29
N ALA A 252 8.57 17.56 -2.65
CA ALA A 252 7.50 16.67 -3.09
C ALA A 252 6.12 17.32 -2.86
N GLU A 253 5.22 17.12 -3.81
CA GLU A 253 3.86 17.64 -3.70
C GLU A 253 2.83 16.56 -3.37
N SER A 254 1.76 17.00 -2.70
CA SER A 254 0.55 16.23 -2.49
C SER A 254 -0.17 15.97 -3.83
N ASN A 255 -1.10 15.01 -3.82
CA ASN A 255 -1.97 14.79 -4.99
C ASN A 255 -2.81 16.04 -5.31
N TRP A 256 -3.29 16.74 -4.28
CA TRP A 256 -4.17 17.90 -4.45
C TRP A 256 -3.42 19.11 -4.98
N HIS A 257 -2.21 19.38 -4.49
CA HIS A 257 -1.36 20.41 -5.07
C HIS A 257 -1.06 20.13 -6.54
N PHE A 258 -0.70 18.89 -6.88
CA PHE A 258 -0.53 18.48 -8.28
C PHE A 258 -1.77 18.70 -9.15
N TYR A 259 -2.95 18.30 -8.66
CA TYR A 259 -4.20 18.51 -9.39
C TYR A 259 -4.55 19.99 -9.54
N ALA A 260 -4.27 20.80 -8.53
CA ALA A 260 -4.46 22.24 -8.57
C ALA A 260 -3.62 22.88 -9.69
N ARG A 261 -2.32 22.54 -9.76
CA ARG A 261 -1.44 22.98 -10.87
C ARG A 261 -2.01 22.60 -12.23
N ARG A 262 -2.51 21.38 -12.38
CA ARG A 262 -3.10 20.91 -13.65
C ARG A 262 -4.39 21.63 -14.04
N ILE A 263 -5.24 21.98 -13.08
CA ILE A 263 -6.47 22.71 -13.32
C ILE A 263 -6.15 24.15 -13.71
N LEU A 264 -5.30 24.84 -12.94
CA LEU A 264 -4.85 26.19 -13.27
C LEU A 264 -4.16 26.25 -14.63
N TRP A 265 -3.22 25.33 -14.90
CA TRP A 265 -2.62 25.18 -16.22
C TRP A 265 -3.66 25.07 -17.32
N ALA A 266 -4.66 24.20 -17.15
CA ALA A 266 -5.66 24.00 -18.18
C ALA A 266 -6.59 25.20 -18.36
N LYS A 267 -6.92 25.93 -17.29
CA LYS A 267 -7.69 27.18 -17.36
C LYS A 267 -6.91 28.27 -18.10
N LEU A 268 -5.61 28.42 -17.81
CA LEU A 268 -4.76 29.43 -18.45
C LEU A 268 -4.44 29.09 -19.91
N ALA A 269 -4.01 27.85 -20.20
CA ALA A 269 -3.68 27.39 -21.55
C ALA A 269 -4.90 27.31 -22.48
N HIS A 270 -6.12 27.24 -21.93
CA HIS A 270 -7.37 27.17 -22.67
C HIS A 270 -8.39 28.22 -22.21
N LYS A 271 -7.94 29.45 -21.93
CA LYS A 271 -8.76 30.53 -21.34
C LYS A 271 -10.04 30.91 -22.10
N HIS A 272 -10.10 30.63 -23.40
CA HIS A 272 -11.28 30.88 -24.25
C HIS A 272 -12.13 29.63 -24.52
N ALA A 273 -11.72 28.47 -23.99
CA ALA A 273 -12.44 27.22 -24.19
C ALA A 273 -13.52 27.03 -23.12
N ALA A 274 -14.53 26.21 -23.44
CA ALA A 274 -15.52 25.80 -22.45
C ALA A 274 -14.85 25.09 -21.25
N ILE A 275 -15.44 25.24 -20.05
CA ILE A 275 -14.96 24.61 -18.81
C ILE A 275 -14.77 23.10 -18.97
N SER A 276 -15.63 22.44 -19.73
CA SER A 276 -15.54 21.00 -20.03
C SER A 276 -14.25 20.62 -20.78
N ILE A 277 -13.76 21.48 -21.67
CA ILE A 277 -12.52 21.29 -22.44
C ILE A 277 -11.31 21.48 -21.53
N ALA A 278 -11.24 22.58 -20.79
CA ALA A 278 -10.15 22.82 -19.82
C ALA A 278 -10.07 21.66 -18.81
N ARG A 279 -11.22 21.20 -18.30
CA ARG A 279 -11.29 20.04 -17.41
C ARG A 279 -10.73 18.78 -18.05
N ALA A 280 -11.16 18.45 -19.28
CA ALA A 280 -10.68 17.27 -19.99
C ALA A 280 -9.16 17.35 -20.24
N ARG A 281 -8.64 18.53 -20.59
CA ARG A 281 -7.23 18.77 -20.86
C ARG A 281 -6.36 18.65 -19.61
N SER A 282 -6.87 19.05 -18.44
CA SER A 282 -6.18 18.90 -17.15
C SER A 282 -5.75 17.43 -16.89
N GLY A 283 -6.56 16.46 -17.32
CA GLY A 283 -6.34 15.04 -17.02
C GLY A 283 -6.46 14.71 -15.53
N VAL A 284 -7.16 15.55 -14.76
CA VAL A 284 -7.59 15.26 -13.38
C VAL A 284 -8.88 14.43 -13.43
N GLU A 285 -9.05 13.54 -12.46
CA GLU A 285 -10.26 12.71 -12.33
C GLU A 285 -11.52 13.59 -12.17
N TYR A 286 -12.63 13.14 -12.75
CA TYR A 286 -13.86 13.92 -12.92
C TYR A 286 -14.32 14.62 -11.64
N HIS A 287 -14.51 13.90 -10.53
CA HIS A 287 -15.04 14.48 -9.31
C HIS A 287 -14.09 15.48 -8.67
N ARG A 288 -12.79 15.17 -8.62
CA ARG A 288 -11.77 16.10 -8.11
C ARG A 288 -11.63 17.34 -8.99
N SER A 289 -11.78 17.18 -10.30
CA SER A 289 -11.71 18.29 -11.24
C SER A 289 -12.87 19.25 -11.08
N LEU A 290 -14.09 18.78 -10.79
CA LEU A 290 -15.23 19.65 -10.52
C LEU A 290 -14.99 20.53 -9.29
N VAL A 291 -14.51 19.90 -8.21
CA VAL A 291 -14.21 20.61 -6.95
C VAL A 291 -13.12 21.66 -7.13
N LEU A 292 -12.08 21.37 -7.90
CA LEU A 292 -11.02 22.35 -8.16
C LEU A 292 -11.46 23.45 -9.14
N MET A 293 -12.33 23.14 -10.10
CA MET A 293 -12.87 24.14 -11.03
C MET A 293 -13.74 25.17 -10.30
N ASP A 294 -14.54 24.71 -9.35
CA ASP A 294 -15.33 25.53 -8.43
C ASP A 294 -14.42 26.34 -7.50
N PHE A 295 -13.44 25.69 -6.86
CA PHE A 295 -12.48 26.37 -5.98
C PHE A 295 -11.69 27.50 -6.69
N PHE A 296 -11.38 27.33 -7.97
CA PHE A 296 -10.66 28.33 -8.78
C PHE A 296 -11.58 29.17 -9.67
N GLN A 297 -12.88 29.27 -9.36
CA GLN A 297 -13.82 30.02 -10.20
C GLN A 297 -13.40 31.50 -10.36
N ASP A 298 -12.87 32.10 -9.29
CA ASP A 298 -12.53 33.52 -9.19
C ASP A 298 -11.12 33.87 -9.70
N VAL A 299 -10.38 32.89 -10.22
CA VAL A 299 -9.05 33.11 -10.78
C VAL A 299 -9.14 33.97 -12.04
N ASP A 300 -8.44 35.10 -12.03
CA ASP A 300 -8.29 35.95 -13.21
C ASP A 300 -7.46 35.25 -14.30
N LEU A 301 -8.10 35.03 -15.46
CA LEU A 301 -7.49 34.40 -16.63
C LEU A 301 -6.92 35.41 -17.64
N SER A 302 -7.04 36.71 -17.35
CA SER A 302 -6.45 37.78 -18.17
C SER A 302 -4.94 37.90 -17.98
N VAL A 303 -4.41 37.31 -16.90
CA VAL A 303 -2.98 37.30 -16.58
C VAL A 303 -2.13 36.68 -17.69
N SER A 304 -0.94 37.25 -17.91
CA SER A 304 0.07 36.65 -18.78
C SER A 304 0.50 35.30 -18.21
N TYR A 305 0.56 34.27 -19.06
CA TYR A 305 0.95 32.92 -18.64
C TYR A 305 2.44 32.68 -18.89
N ASP A 306 3.21 32.67 -17.81
CA ASP A 306 4.65 32.39 -17.79
C ASP A 306 5.00 31.23 -16.84
N ALA A 307 6.31 30.97 -16.71
CA ALA A 307 6.88 29.89 -15.90
C ALA A 307 6.46 29.93 -14.41
N GLU A 308 6.19 31.10 -13.84
CA GLU A 308 5.94 31.27 -12.41
C GLU A 308 4.46 31.54 -12.09
N THR A 309 3.66 31.83 -13.11
CA THR A 309 2.25 32.21 -12.98
C THR A 309 1.44 31.22 -12.14
N ILE A 310 1.58 29.91 -12.39
CA ILE A 310 0.83 28.89 -11.63
C ILE A 310 1.25 28.86 -10.17
N THR A 311 2.56 28.92 -9.88
CA THR A 311 3.07 28.90 -8.51
C THR A 311 2.63 30.13 -7.74
N ARG A 312 2.65 31.31 -8.39
CA ARG A 312 2.14 32.56 -7.82
C ARG A 312 0.65 32.46 -7.48
N LEU A 313 -0.18 32.04 -8.44
CA LEU A 313 -1.63 31.89 -8.23
C LEU A 313 -1.96 30.91 -7.09
N LEU A 314 -1.23 29.80 -6.98
CA LEU A 314 -1.41 28.87 -5.88
C LEU A 314 -1.04 29.49 -4.52
N ALA A 315 0.06 30.23 -4.45
CA ALA A 315 0.48 30.92 -3.23
C ALA A 315 -0.54 31.98 -2.79
N GLU A 316 -1.09 32.74 -3.73
CA GLU A 316 -2.18 33.72 -3.48
C GLU A 316 -3.44 33.06 -2.91
N HIS A 317 -3.72 31.81 -3.30
CA HIS A 317 -4.81 31.00 -2.76
C HIS A 317 -4.43 30.23 -1.47
N GLY A 318 -3.27 30.50 -0.89
CA GLY A 318 -2.78 29.82 0.32
C GLY A 318 -2.47 28.33 0.11
N ILE A 319 -2.28 27.88 -1.13
CA ILE A 319 -2.03 26.48 -1.47
C ILE A 319 -0.54 26.19 -1.41
N GLN A 320 -0.15 25.41 -0.40
CA GLN A 320 1.20 24.89 -0.22
C GLN A 320 1.36 23.50 -0.84
N ARG A 321 2.60 23.01 -0.97
CA ARG A 321 2.89 21.72 -1.65
C ARG A 321 2.25 20.52 -0.95
N ASP A 322 2.07 20.57 0.36
CA ASP A 322 1.45 19.54 1.19
C ASP A 322 -0.08 19.70 1.29
N TRP A 323 -0.67 20.66 0.56
CA TRP A 323 -2.09 21.01 0.69
C TRP A 323 -3.00 19.78 0.62
N PRO A 324 -3.90 19.58 1.61
CA PRO A 324 -4.78 18.41 1.69
C PRO A 324 -5.97 18.51 0.72
N GLY A 325 -6.09 19.61 -0.03
CA GLY A 325 -7.20 19.88 -0.92
C GLY A 325 -8.27 20.77 -0.27
N PRO A 326 -9.26 21.20 -1.07
CA PRO A 326 -10.27 22.17 -0.63
C PRO A 326 -11.39 21.55 0.21
N CYS A 327 -11.51 20.22 0.21
CA CYS A 327 -12.51 19.49 1.00
C CYS A 327 -11.89 18.24 1.64
N PRO A 328 -11.04 18.39 2.67
CA PRO A 328 -10.31 17.27 3.28
C PRO A 328 -11.21 16.19 3.90
N ALA A 329 -12.45 16.55 4.27
CA ALA A 329 -13.44 15.62 4.81
C ALA A 329 -14.20 14.82 3.74
N ARG A 330 -14.10 15.20 2.45
CA ARG A 330 -14.86 14.57 1.37
C ARG A 330 -14.09 13.36 0.82
N GLU A 331 -14.74 12.21 0.83
CA GLU A 331 -14.19 10.99 0.23
C GLU A 331 -14.38 11.03 -1.29
N PHE A 332 -13.32 10.66 -2.02
CA PHE A 332 -13.34 10.54 -3.46
C PHE A 332 -12.92 9.14 -3.87
N PRO A 333 -13.49 8.57 -4.95
CA PRO A 333 -13.02 7.31 -5.50
C PRO A 333 -11.49 7.34 -5.75
N PRO A 334 -10.78 6.23 -5.52
CA PRO A 334 -9.34 6.17 -5.80
C PRO A 334 -9.07 6.40 -7.29
N ALA A 335 -8.07 7.22 -7.61
CA ALA A 335 -7.70 7.54 -8.98
C ALA A 335 -7.08 6.31 -9.70
N GLY A 336 -7.57 5.98 -10.90
CA GLY A 336 -7.01 4.92 -11.76
C GLY A 336 -8.06 4.04 -12.46
N ARG A 337 -7.65 3.29 -13.49
CA ARG A 337 -8.50 2.30 -14.16
C ARG A 337 -8.68 1.07 -13.26
N LYS A 338 -9.79 1.00 -12.51
CA LYS A 338 -10.32 -0.29 -12.07
C LYS A 338 -10.94 -0.95 -13.30
N TYR A 339 -10.31 -1.99 -13.82
CA TYR A 339 -10.95 -2.89 -14.77
C TYR A 339 -12.07 -3.60 -14.01
N TYR A 340 -13.30 -3.13 -14.19
CA TYR A 340 -14.48 -3.89 -13.83
C TYR A 340 -14.66 -4.98 -14.88
N THR A 341 -14.35 -6.24 -14.55
CA THR A 341 -14.89 -7.36 -15.30
C THR A 341 -16.38 -7.41 -14.98
N LYS A 342 -17.23 -7.10 -15.97
CA LYS A 342 -18.68 -7.25 -15.87
C LYS A 342 -18.99 -8.69 -15.41
N SER A 343 -19.80 -8.79 -14.37
CA SER A 343 -20.41 -10.03 -13.88
C SER A 343 -21.40 -10.58 -14.90
#